data_AF-A0A1H0KV80-F1
#
_entry.id   AF-A0A1H0KV80-F1
#
_cell.length_a   1.000
_cell.length_b   1.000
_cell.length_c   1.000
_cell.angle_alpha   90.00
_cell.angle_beta   90.00
_cell.angle_gamma   90.00
#
_symmetry.space_group_name_H-M   'P 1'
#
loop_
_entity.id
_entity.type
_entity.pdbx_description
1 polymer ?
#
loop_
_entity_poly.entity_id
_entity_poly.type
_entity_poly.pdbx_seq_one_letter_code
_entity_poly.pdbx_strand_id
1 'polypeptide(L)'
;MSLPHTRRAALGAGLASLMSAPPSALFLATVAAVPMGPAAETVPAIFLDAVAAATEVAARASSGSRGDDTARLPDHASLWARMPLPFTPAEAWHSLSPATQAEIGAAVIGMVLAEYVSGDMHGDADHFHDDALRGDAMDVGSDLLTRIEQRLWVLFPDLYGPDGDHPAWALTSGMAPPAA
;
A
#
# COMPACT_ATOMS: atom_id res chain seq x y z
N MET A 1 22.50 2.16 57.61
CA MET A 1 21.76 1.68 56.43
C MET A 1 21.62 2.87 55.49
N SER A 2 22.52 2.91 54.50
CA SER A 2 22.70 4.03 53.58
C SER A 2 21.68 3.99 52.45
N LEU A 3 21.03 5.13 52.22
CA LEU A 3 20.59 5.53 50.89
C LEU A 3 21.15 6.93 50.65
N PRO A 4 21.91 7.11 49.56
CA PRO A 4 21.70 8.29 48.76
C PRO A 4 21.56 7.90 47.29
N HIS A 5 20.81 8.67 46.50
CA HIS A 5 21.35 9.41 45.35
C HIS A 5 20.21 10.10 44.59
N THR A 6 20.01 11.36 44.94
CA THR A 6 19.58 12.41 44.04
C THR A 6 20.55 12.49 42.86
N ARG A 7 20.06 12.57 41.61
CA ARG A 7 20.76 13.31 40.54
C ARG A 7 19.80 13.74 39.44
N ARG A 8 19.75 15.05 39.24
CA ARG A 8 19.08 15.78 38.17
C ARG A 8 20.19 16.45 37.33
N ALA A 9 20.04 16.34 36.01
CA ALA A 9 20.52 17.20 34.91
C ALA A 9 22.02 17.58 34.75
N ALA A 10 22.55 17.36 33.54
CA ALA A 10 23.26 18.34 32.68
C ALA A 10 23.69 17.62 31.38
N LEU A 11 23.16 18.00 30.21
CA LEU A 11 23.78 18.96 29.27
C LEU A 11 25.12 18.49 28.71
N GLY A 12 25.06 17.77 27.60
CA GLY A 12 26.18 17.52 26.68
C GLY A 12 25.78 18.06 25.30
N ALA A 13 26.17 19.30 25.03
CA ALA A 13 26.12 19.89 23.71
C ALA A 13 27.31 19.38 22.87
N GLY A 14 27.07 19.11 21.60
CA GLY A 14 28.13 18.88 20.63
C GLY A 14 27.67 17.94 19.54
N LEU A 15 27.30 18.48 18.38
CA LEU A 15 27.85 18.07 17.09
C LEU A 15 27.34 19.06 16.02
N ALA A 16 28.24 19.96 15.63
CA ALA A 16 28.16 20.66 14.36
C ALA A 16 28.58 19.70 13.23
N SER A 17 27.73 19.56 12.22
CA SER A 17 28.07 19.15 10.84
C SER A 17 26.90 19.64 9.98
N LEU A 18 26.97 20.85 9.43
CA LEU A 18 27.46 21.14 8.08
C LEU A 18 26.90 20.18 7.02
N MET A 19 25.94 20.73 6.26
CA MET A 19 25.71 20.53 4.82
C MET A 19 25.91 19.12 4.24
N SER A 20 24.80 18.50 3.84
CA SER A 20 24.71 17.96 2.47
C SER A 20 23.24 17.71 2.13
N ALA A 21 22.69 18.51 1.21
CA ALA A 21 21.44 18.19 0.54
C ALA A 21 21.66 16.95 -0.34
N PRO A 22 20.74 15.97 -0.39
CA PRO A 22 20.85 14.92 -1.37
C PRO A 22 20.54 15.48 -2.79
N PRO A 23 21.45 15.31 -3.77
CA PRO A 23 21.11 15.53 -5.17
C PRO A 23 20.39 14.29 -5.69
N SER A 24 19.10 14.40 -6.03
CA SER A 24 18.41 13.39 -6.84
C SER A 24 17.25 14.03 -7.60
N ALA A 25 17.57 15.01 -8.43
CA ALA A 25 16.72 15.48 -9.51
C ALA A 25 17.50 15.36 -10.83
N LEU A 26 17.72 14.13 -11.27
CA LEU A 26 18.17 13.83 -12.63
C LEU A 26 17.44 12.57 -13.10
N PHE A 27 16.18 12.72 -13.51
CA PHE A 27 15.64 11.90 -14.57
C PHE A 27 15.74 12.71 -15.86
N LEU A 28 16.78 12.40 -16.63
CA LEU A 28 16.94 12.84 -18.01
C LEU A 28 15.80 12.26 -18.84
N ALA A 29 14.84 13.09 -19.20
CA ALA A 29 14.01 12.84 -20.37
C ALA A 29 14.88 13.10 -21.61
N THR A 30 15.55 12.06 -22.12
CA THR A 30 16.09 12.08 -23.49
C THR A 30 14.90 12.05 -24.44
N VAL A 31 14.39 13.23 -24.80
CA VAL A 31 13.55 13.39 -25.98
C VAL A 31 14.49 13.37 -27.17
N ALA A 32 14.45 12.28 -27.93
CA ALA A 32 15.07 12.22 -29.25
C ALA A 32 14.53 13.38 -30.09
N ALA A 33 15.42 14.31 -30.46
CA ALA A 33 15.12 15.36 -31.42
C ALA A 33 14.87 14.72 -32.78
N VAL A 34 13.59 14.53 -33.12
CA VAL A 34 13.15 14.34 -34.50
C VAL A 34 13.06 15.74 -35.13
N PRO A 35 13.80 16.05 -36.21
CA PRO A 35 13.68 17.37 -36.84
C PRO A 35 12.30 17.55 -37.48
N MET A 36 11.59 18.59 -37.01
CA MET A 36 10.32 19.09 -37.54
C MET A 36 10.41 19.42 -39.04
N GLY A 37 9.54 18.80 -39.83
CA GLY A 37 8.86 19.50 -40.92
C GLY A 37 7.67 20.30 -40.35
N PRO A 38 7.29 21.45 -40.93
CA PRO A 38 6.24 22.29 -40.37
C PRO A 38 4.86 21.73 -40.72
N ALA A 39 4.29 20.95 -39.81
CA ALA A 39 2.86 20.68 -39.78
C ALA A 39 2.32 21.15 -38.43
N ALA A 40 1.46 22.16 -38.47
CA ALA A 40 0.73 22.66 -37.32
C ALA A 40 -0.19 21.56 -36.80
N GLU A 41 0.24 20.87 -35.75
CA GLU A 41 -0.57 19.87 -35.07
C GLU A 41 -0.99 20.42 -33.71
N THR A 42 -2.25 20.83 -33.65
CA THR A 42 -2.96 21.24 -32.44
C THR A 42 -2.96 20.07 -31.47
N VAL A 43 -2.12 20.11 -30.45
CA VAL A 43 -2.16 19.16 -29.33
C VAL A 43 -3.56 19.26 -28.69
N PRO A 44 -4.35 18.17 -28.63
CA PRO A 44 -5.70 18.23 -28.07
C PRO A 44 -5.64 18.54 -26.57
N ALA A 45 -6.42 19.53 -26.15
CA ALA A 45 -6.49 20.05 -24.78
C ALA A 45 -6.79 18.99 -23.70
N ILE A 46 -7.28 17.81 -24.10
CA ILE A 46 -7.63 16.69 -23.21
C ILE A 46 -6.40 16.14 -22.46
N PHE A 47 -5.21 16.20 -23.07
CA PHE A 47 -3.98 15.66 -22.44
C PHE A 47 -3.44 16.56 -21.33
N LEU A 48 -3.75 17.86 -21.36
CA LEU A 48 -3.31 18.83 -20.35
C LEU A 48 -4.18 18.78 -19.09
N ASP A 49 -5.48 18.56 -19.25
CA ASP A 49 -6.42 18.46 -18.11
C ASP A 49 -6.17 17.22 -17.24
N ALA A 50 -5.85 16.07 -17.85
CA ALA A 50 -5.56 14.84 -17.12
C ALA A 50 -4.29 14.95 -16.26
N VAL A 51 -3.25 15.60 -16.80
CA VAL A 51 -2.01 15.85 -16.06
C VAL A 51 -2.26 16.86 -14.94
N ALA A 52 -3.01 17.94 -15.20
CA ALA A 52 -3.35 18.94 -14.19
C ALA A 52 -4.12 18.32 -13.00
N ALA A 53 -5.15 17.50 -13.29
CA ALA A 53 -5.92 16.78 -12.27
C ALA A 53 -5.04 15.83 -11.42
N ALA A 54 -4.11 15.11 -12.06
CA ALA A 54 -3.17 14.24 -11.35
C ALA A 54 -2.21 15.03 -10.44
N THR A 55 -1.72 16.21 -10.87
CA THR A 55 -0.88 17.08 -10.03
C THR A 55 -1.62 17.64 -8.82
N GLU A 56 -2.91 17.98 -8.98
CA GLU A 56 -3.71 18.57 -7.90
C GLU A 56 -4.07 17.53 -6.82
N VAL A 57 -4.32 16.28 -7.22
CA VAL A 57 -4.52 15.14 -6.30
C VAL A 57 -3.23 14.83 -5.54
N ALA A 58 -2.07 14.82 -6.21
CA ALA A 58 -0.77 14.60 -5.57
C ALA A 58 -0.40 15.72 -4.58
N ALA A 59 -0.74 16.97 -4.88
CA ALA A 59 -0.53 18.11 -3.99
C ALA A 59 -1.43 18.07 -2.74
N ARG A 60 -2.69 17.59 -2.87
CA ARG A 60 -3.60 17.38 -1.73
C ARG A 60 -3.17 16.23 -0.83
N ALA A 61 -2.62 15.15 -1.40
CA ALA A 61 -2.10 14.01 -0.64
C ALA A 61 -0.92 14.39 0.28
N SER A 62 -0.19 15.46 -0.04
CA SER A 62 1.03 15.87 0.65
C SER A 62 0.80 16.76 1.88
N SER A 63 -0.41 17.29 2.12
CA SER A 63 -0.67 18.37 3.08
C SER A 63 -1.41 17.98 4.37
N GLY A 64 -1.61 16.68 4.63
CA GLY A 64 -2.17 16.26 5.91
C GLY A 64 -1.99 14.77 6.12
N SER A 65 -0.99 14.39 6.92
CA SER A 65 -0.96 13.06 7.51
C SER A 65 -2.20 12.94 8.40
N ARG A 66 -3.27 12.37 7.84
CA ARG A 66 -4.53 12.13 8.53
C ARG A 66 -4.32 10.94 9.47
N GLY A 67 -3.88 11.23 10.69
CA GLY A 67 -3.72 10.23 11.75
C GLY A 67 -4.16 10.82 13.08
N ASP A 68 -5.37 10.47 13.52
CA ASP A 68 -5.79 10.58 14.92
C ASP A 68 -5.74 9.17 15.53
N ASP A 69 -5.05 9.04 16.66
CA ASP A 69 -4.64 7.79 17.32
C ASP A 69 -5.81 7.06 18.03
N THR A 70 -7.07 7.43 17.73
CA THR A 70 -8.21 7.18 18.62
C THR A 70 -9.02 5.93 18.31
N ALA A 71 -8.81 5.28 17.16
CA ALA A 71 -9.46 4.02 16.82
C ALA A 71 -8.49 3.05 16.13
N ARG A 72 -7.63 2.39 16.92
CA ARG A 72 -6.84 1.27 16.41
C ARG A 72 -7.79 0.14 15.97
N LEU A 73 -7.52 -0.42 14.80
CA LEU A 73 -8.20 -1.63 14.34
C LEU A 73 -7.99 -2.76 15.37
N PRO A 74 -8.98 -3.65 15.56
CA PRO A 74 -8.81 -4.83 16.39
C PRO A 74 -7.59 -5.64 15.94
N ASP A 75 -6.72 -5.99 16.88
CA ASP A 75 -5.60 -6.86 16.61
C ASP A 75 -6.05 -8.33 16.68
N HIS A 76 -5.87 -9.05 15.58
CA HIS A 76 -6.14 -10.48 15.48
C HIS A 76 -4.93 -11.35 15.84
N ALA A 77 -3.87 -10.80 16.47
CA ALA A 77 -2.67 -11.51 16.88
C ALA A 77 -2.94 -12.82 17.65
N SER A 78 -3.99 -12.87 18.47
CA SER A 78 -4.35 -14.11 19.20
C SER A 78 -4.74 -15.27 18.27
N LEU A 79 -5.36 -14.98 17.12
CA LEU A 79 -5.64 -15.99 16.10
C LEU A 79 -4.34 -16.46 15.46
N TRP A 80 -3.50 -15.51 15.02
CA TRP A 80 -2.25 -15.80 14.33
C TRP A 80 -1.26 -16.57 15.20
N ALA A 81 -1.19 -16.28 16.49
CA ALA A 81 -0.32 -16.96 17.46
C ALA A 81 -0.65 -18.45 17.68
N ARG A 82 -1.84 -18.91 17.27
CA ARG A 82 -2.22 -20.33 17.34
C ARG A 82 -1.68 -21.15 16.17
N MET A 83 -1.22 -20.49 15.12
CA MET A 83 -0.69 -21.14 13.93
C MET A 83 0.84 -21.12 13.98
N PRO A 84 1.52 -22.20 13.55
CA PRO A 84 2.99 -22.26 13.51
C PRO A 84 3.54 -21.46 12.32
N LEU A 85 3.11 -20.21 12.15
CA LEU A 85 3.52 -19.34 11.05
C LEU A 85 5.01 -18.98 11.17
N PRO A 86 5.72 -18.80 10.05
CA PRO A 86 7.12 -18.37 10.05
C PRO A 86 7.30 -16.93 10.58
N PHE A 87 6.27 -16.10 10.44
CA PHE A 87 6.18 -14.73 10.93
C PHE A 87 4.72 -14.29 11.01
N THR A 88 4.44 -13.25 11.79
CA THR A 88 3.11 -12.63 11.88
C THR A 88 2.82 -11.75 10.66
N PRO A 89 1.54 -11.45 10.34
CA PRO A 89 1.20 -10.51 9.26
C PRO A 89 1.84 -9.12 9.42
N ALA A 90 2.00 -8.64 10.66
CA ALA A 90 2.67 -7.37 10.93
C ALA A 90 4.17 -7.42 10.60
N GLU A 91 4.85 -8.50 10.96
CA GLU A 91 6.26 -8.70 10.59
C GLU A 91 6.42 -8.84 9.07
N ALA A 92 5.52 -9.58 8.41
CA ALA A 92 5.47 -9.69 6.96
C ALA A 92 5.38 -8.29 6.31
N TRP A 93 4.44 -7.46 6.77
CA TRP A 93 4.28 -6.09 6.30
C TRP A 93 5.56 -5.27 6.44
N HIS A 94 6.20 -5.32 7.61
CA HIS A 94 7.41 -4.57 7.90
C HIS A 94 8.66 -5.06 7.13
N SER A 95 8.65 -6.29 6.61
CA SER A 95 9.72 -6.78 5.73
C SER A 95 9.65 -6.25 4.30
N LEU A 96 8.50 -5.70 3.88
CA LEU A 96 8.30 -5.18 2.53
C LEU A 96 9.02 -3.86 2.32
N SER A 97 9.41 -3.59 1.07
CA SER A 97 9.91 -2.27 0.70
C SER A 97 8.82 -1.20 0.86
N PRO A 98 9.17 0.07 1.16
CA PRO A 98 8.17 1.14 1.26
C PRO A 98 7.33 1.31 -0.01
N ALA A 99 7.92 1.08 -1.19
CA ALA A 99 7.20 1.13 -2.46
C ALA A 99 6.13 0.03 -2.55
N THR A 100 6.45 -1.19 -2.12
CA THR A 100 5.52 -2.32 -2.09
C THR A 100 4.42 -2.13 -1.03
N GLN A 101 4.76 -1.57 0.12
CA GLN A 101 3.77 -1.19 1.14
C GLN A 101 2.78 -0.15 0.58
N ALA A 102 3.28 0.87 -0.13
CA ALA A 102 2.42 1.89 -0.75
C ALA A 102 1.53 1.30 -1.85
N GLU A 103 2.07 0.41 -2.70
CA GLU A 103 1.34 -0.33 -3.73
C GLU A 103 0.17 -1.12 -3.13
N ILE A 104 0.45 -1.98 -2.15
CA ILE A 104 -0.57 -2.82 -1.49
C ILE A 104 -1.57 -1.95 -0.72
N GLY A 105 -1.09 -0.92 0.00
CA GLY A 105 -1.96 -0.02 0.76
C GLY A 105 -2.95 0.74 -0.13
N ALA A 106 -2.49 1.24 -1.29
CA ALA A 106 -3.36 1.88 -2.26
C ALA A 106 -4.42 0.92 -2.83
N ALA A 107 -4.03 -0.33 -3.09
CA ALA A 107 -4.94 -1.35 -3.60
C ALA A 107 -6.01 -1.74 -2.56
N VAL A 108 -5.66 -1.87 -1.28
CA VAL A 108 -6.62 -2.10 -0.18
C VAL A 108 -7.61 -0.94 -0.05
N ILE A 109 -7.14 0.31 -0.11
CA ILE A 109 -8.03 1.47 -0.10
C ILE A 109 -8.97 1.45 -1.31
N GLY A 110 -8.45 1.09 -2.50
CA GLY A 110 -9.24 0.95 -3.72
C GLY A 110 -10.34 -0.10 -3.61
N MET A 111 -10.05 -1.26 -3.01
CA MET A 111 -11.06 -2.31 -2.78
C MET A 111 -12.19 -1.83 -1.86
N VAL A 112 -11.87 -1.18 -0.74
CA VAL A 112 -12.89 -0.66 0.19
C VAL A 112 -13.75 0.43 -0.48
N LEU A 113 -13.13 1.27 -1.32
CA LEU A 113 -13.88 2.26 -2.09
C LEU A 113 -14.79 1.60 -3.14
N ALA A 114 -14.31 0.56 -3.83
CA ALA A 114 -15.09 -0.19 -4.79
C ALA A 114 -16.31 -0.86 -4.14
N GLU A 115 -16.15 -1.46 -2.95
CA GLU A 115 -17.24 -2.04 -2.15
C GLU A 115 -18.27 -0.99 -1.72
N TYR A 116 -17.82 0.20 -1.31
CA TYR A 116 -18.72 1.30 -1.01
C TYR A 116 -19.53 1.74 -2.24
N VAL A 117 -18.88 1.88 -3.39
CA VAL A 117 -19.53 2.31 -4.63
C VAL A 117 -20.49 1.26 -5.18
N SER A 118 -20.14 -0.03 -5.12
CA SER A 118 -21.03 -1.12 -5.56
C SER A 118 -22.30 -1.21 -4.70
N GLY A 119 -22.20 -0.83 -3.42
CA GLY A 119 -23.31 -0.78 -2.48
C GLY A 119 -23.64 -2.12 -1.83
N ASP A 120 -22.78 -3.13 -1.94
CA ASP A 120 -23.05 -4.50 -1.46
C ASP A 120 -23.28 -4.57 0.06
N MET A 121 -22.69 -3.63 0.82
CA MET A 121 -22.81 -3.54 2.28
C MET A 121 -23.84 -2.52 2.76
N HIS A 122 -24.55 -1.86 1.85
CA HIS A 122 -25.45 -0.74 2.14
C HIS A 122 -26.89 -1.06 1.76
N GLY A 123 -27.85 -0.42 2.44
CA GLY A 123 -29.26 -0.54 2.03
C GLY A 123 -29.52 0.21 0.73
N ASP A 124 -30.57 -0.19 0.00
CA ASP A 124 -30.92 0.38 -1.33
C ASP A 124 -31.00 1.91 -1.35
N ALA A 125 -31.36 2.53 -0.24
CA ALA A 125 -31.46 3.99 -0.11
C ALA A 125 -30.10 4.72 -0.18
N ASP A 126 -29.01 4.02 0.11
CA ASP A 126 -27.65 4.56 0.15
C ASP A 126 -26.84 4.18 -1.11
N HIS A 127 -27.46 3.49 -2.08
CA HIS A 127 -26.80 3.10 -3.32
C HIS A 127 -26.67 4.29 -4.27
N PHE A 128 -25.58 4.28 -5.05
CA PHE A 128 -25.50 5.11 -6.24
C PHE A 128 -26.62 4.72 -7.22
N HIS A 129 -27.25 5.71 -7.86
CA HIS A 129 -28.32 5.45 -8.85
C HIS A 129 -27.80 5.00 -10.21
N ASP A 130 -26.49 5.02 -10.42
CA ASP A 130 -25.85 4.56 -11.66
C ASP A 130 -25.48 3.09 -11.53
N ASP A 131 -26.30 2.22 -12.10
CA ASP A 131 -26.09 0.76 -12.05
C ASP A 131 -24.83 0.32 -12.81
N ALA A 132 -24.42 1.05 -13.86
CA ALA A 132 -23.20 0.72 -14.60
C ALA A 132 -21.96 1.02 -13.76
N LEU A 133 -21.93 2.18 -13.11
CA LEU A 133 -20.87 2.54 -12.17
C LEU A 133 -20.73 1.51 -11.04
N ARG A 134 -21.85 1.02 -10.52
CA ARG A 134 -21.85 -0.01 -9.47
C ARG A 134 -21.28 -1.33 -9.96
N GLY A 135 -21.66 -1.74 -11.17
CA GLY A 135 -21.10 -2.93 -11.83
C GLY A 135 -19.59 -2.80 -12.03
N ASP A 136 -19.13 -1.68 -12.60
CA ASP A 136 -17.71 -1.41 -12.82
C ASP A 136 -16.92 -1.42 -11.50
N ALA A 137 -17.49 -0.88 -10.42
CA ALA A 137 -16.86 -0.90 -9.10
C ALA A 137 -16.70 -2.34 -8.58
N MET A 138 -17.71 -3.19 -8.74
CA MET A 138 -17.63 -4.60 -8.33
C MET A 138 -16.53 -5.36 -9.10
N ASP A 139 -16.42 -5.10 -10.41
CA ASP A 139 -15.37 -5.68 -11.25
C ASP A 139 -13.98 -5.19 -10.80
N VAL A 140 -13.81 -3.89 -10.56
CA VAL A 140 -12.55 -3.31 -10.04
C VAL A 140 -12.16 -3.93 -8.70
N GLY A 141 -13.10 -4.09 -7.76
CA GLY A 141 -12.84 -4.72 -6.46
C GLY A 141 -12.34 -6.16 -6.62
N SER A 142 -13.01 -6.94 -7.48
CA SER A 142 -12.65 -8.33 -7.78
C SER A 142 -11.28 -8.45 -8.45
N ASP A 143 -10.98 -7.56 -9.40
CA ASP A 143 -9.71 -7.47 -10.09
C ASP A 143 -8.56 -7.14 -9.12
N LEU A 144 -8.75 -6.14 -8.25
CA LEU A 144 -7.76 -5.74 -7.26
C LEU A 144 -7.48 -6.86 -6.26
N LEU A 145 -8.53 -7.53 -5.75
CA LEU A 145 -8.38 -8.65 -4.82
C LEU A 145 -7.55 -9.78 -5.45
N THR A 146 -7.90 -10.18 -6.68
CA THR A 146 -7.19 -11.24 -7.42
C THR A 146 -5.71 -10.89 -7.61
N ARG A 147 -5.41 -9.64 -8.00
CA ARG A 147 -4.02 -9.21 -8.23
C ARG A 147 -3.22 -9.10 -6.95
N ILE A 148 -3.80 -8.58 -5.86
CA ILE A 148 -3.12 -8.53 -4.56
C ILE A 148 -2.84 -9.93 -4.05
N GLU A 149 -3.79 -10.87 -4.18
CA GLU A 149 -3.58 -12.25 -3.77
C GLU A 149 -2.37 -12.85 -4.50
N GLN A 150 -2.37 -12.83 -5.83
CA GLN A 150 -1.23 -13.31 -6.63
C GLN A 150 0.08 -12.62 -6.24
N ARG A 151 0.03 -11.32 -5.97
CA ARG A 151 1.20 -10.55 -5.55
C ARG A 151 1.73 -11.01 -4.19
N LEU A 152 0.86 -11.27 -3.22
CA LEU A 152 1.22 -11.73 -1.88
C LEU A 152 1.80 -13.15 -1.90
N TRP A 153 1.28 -14.04 -2.74
CA TRP A 153 1.83 -15.37 -2.97
C TRP A 153 3.31 -15.32 -3.40
N VAL A 154 3.63 -14.41 -4.34
CA VAL A 154 5.01 -14.21 -4.82
C VAL A 154 5.91 -13.56 -3.76
N LEU A 155 5.37 -12.62 -2.97
CA LEU A 155 6.14 -11.90 -1.96
C LEU A 155 6.44 -12.73 -0.71
N PHE A 156 5.56 -13.67 -0.36
CA PHE A 156 5.64 -14.45 0.88
C PHE A 156 5.53 -15.96 0.61
N PRO A 157 6.46 -16.56 -0.14
CA PRO A 157 6.42 -18.00 -0.44
C PRO A 157 6.50 -18.87 0.82
N ASP A 158 7.15 -18.39 1.90
CA ASP A 158 7.19 -19.12 3.18
C ASP A 158 5.82 -19.14 3.89
N LEU A 159 4.98 -18.15 3.62
CA LEU A 159 3.65 -18.04 4.22
C LEU A 159 2.61 -18.81 3.40
N TYR A 160 2.67 -18.72 2.06
CA TYR A 160 1.64 -19.29 1.17
C TYR A 160 2.04 -20.60 0.49
N GLY A 161 3.33 -20.95 0.48
CA GLY A 161 3.86 -22.09 -0.26
C GLY A 161 4.14 -21.73 -1.72
N PRO A 162 4.88 -22.59 -2.45
CA PRO A 162 5.03 -22.44 -3.90
C PRO A 162 3.72 -22.80 -4.62
N ASP A 163 3.56 -22.33 -5.85
CA ASP A 163 2.38 -22.58 -6.67
C ASP A 163 2.03 -24.07 -6.74
N GLY A 164 0.81 -24.41 -6.30
CA GLY A 164 0.30 -25.78 -6.34
C GLY A 164 0.75 -26.69 -5.19
N ASP A 165 1.47 -26.18 -4.20
CA ASP A 165 1.86 -26.93 -2.99
C ASP A 165 1.49 -26.17 -1.71
N HIS A 166 1.44 -26.89 -0.60
CA HIS A 166 1.19 -26.32 0.72
C HIS A 166 2.50 -25.97 1.44
N PRO A 167 2.56 -24.84 2.18
CA PRO A 167 3.72 -24.54 2.99
C PRO A 167 3.83 -25.53 4.15
N ALA A 168 5.05 -25.78 4.61
CA ALA A 168 5.33 -26.81 5.63
C ALA A 168 4.54 -26.60 6.94
N TRP A 169 4.30 -25.34 7.33
CA TRP A 169 3.51 -25.01 8.52
C TRP A 169 2.04 -25.46 8.39
N ALA A 170 1.46 -25.45 7.19
CA ALA A 170 0.08 -25.84 6.96
C ALA A 170 -0.08 -27.37 7.05
N LEU A 171 0.85 -28.12 6.47
CA LEU A 171 0.87 -29.59 6.55
C LEU A 171 1.04 -30.07 8.00
N THR A 172 1.95 -29.46 8.75
CA THR A 172 2.17 -29.79 10.17
C THR A 172 0.99 -29.38 11.06
N SER A 173 0.12 -28.49 10.58
CA SER A 173 -1.12 -28.07 11.25
C SER A 173 -2.34 -28.92 10.86
N GLY A 174 -2.14 -29.99 10.07
CA GLY A 174 -3.19 -30.95 9.72
C GLY A 174 -3.86 -30.72 8.36
N MET A 175 -3.32 -29.84 7.50
CA MET A 175 -3.75 -29.77 6.10
C MET A 175 -3.36 -31.05 5.36
N ALA A 176 -4.25 -31.56 4.51
CA ALA A 176 -3.94 -32.73 3.68
C ALA A 176 -2.80 -32.40 2.71
N PRO A 177 -1.87 -33.35 2.44
CA PRO A 177 -0.87 -33.15 1.40
C PRO A 177 -1.53 -33.07 0.02
N PRO A 178 -0.91 -32.39 -0.96
CA PRO A 178 -1.42 -32.36 -2.33
C PRO A 178 -1.56 -33.78 -2.88
N ALA A 179 -2.58 -33.99 -3.71
CA ALA A 179 -2.76 -35.26 -4.39
C ALA A 179 -1.57 -35.50 -5.35
N ALA A 180 -0.89 -36.63 -5.17
CA ALA A 180 0.27 -37.05 -5.96
C ALA A 180 -0.08 -37.33 -7.43
#